data_AF-A0A9W2VPQ0-F1
#
_entry.id   AF-A0A9W2VPQ0-F1
#
_cell.length_a   1.000
_cell.length_b   1.000
_cell.length_c   1.000
_cell.angle_alpha   90.00
_cell.angle_beta   90.00
_cell.angle_gamma   90.00
#
_symmetry.space_group_name_H-M   'P 1'
#
loop_
_entity.id
_entity.type
_entity.pdbx_description
1 polymer ?
#
loop_
_entity_poly.entity_id
_entity_poly.type
_entity_poly.pdbx_seq_one_letter_code
_entity_poly.pdbx_strand_id
1 'polypeptide(L)'
;MKPNFSLRLRIFNLNCWGIPYLSKHRGDRVKRLGDFLNMESFDLALLEEVWSEQDFQYLRQKLLPTYPAAHYFRSGVIGSGLCVFSKHPIQEFTQHVYTLNGYPYMIHHGDWFCGKAVGLLVLHLSGLVLNAYVTHLHAEYNRQKDIYLAHRVAQAWELAQFIHHTSKKADVVLLCGDLNLHPKDLGCRLLKEWTGLHDAYLETRDFKGSEEGCTMVPENCYVNQRELEAFPFGIRIDYVLYKAVSGFYISCKTLRTTTGHDPHSGTPLSDHEALMATLCVRHSPPQHTPSATHGPAERSRLISVLKEAWAELDLGMAQAHWWATFAGYVIGLGLLLLALLCALAAGGGVREVAIMLWTPSVGLLLGAGAVYLFHMQEAKGLSRARAELQHMLGRAREAHDLDPESQAALFLGQQEGDRSEEQ
;
A
#
# COMPACT_ATOMS: atom_id res chain seq x y z
N MET A 1 29.53 -4.97 31.15
CA MET A 1 28.30 -4.24 30.77
C MET A 1 28.38 -3.93 29.29
N LYS A 2 27.42 -4.35 28.46
CA LYS A 2 27.36 -3.86 27.07
C LYS A 2 27.12 -2.34 27.11
N PRO A 3 27.79 -1.52 26.29
CA PRO A 3 27.58 -0.08 26.29
C PRO A 3 26.11 0.25 26.04
N ASN A 4 25.64 1.34 26.64
CA ASN A 4 24.25 1.79 26.56
C ASN A 4 23.97 2.31 25.14
N PHE A 5 23.65 1.40 24.22
CA PHE A 5 23.40 1.71 22.81
C PHE A 5 22.09 2.50 22.66
N SER A 6 22.17 3.65 21.98
CA SER A 6 21.00 4.43 21.59
C SER A 6 21.24 5.00 20.19
N LEU A 7 20.41 4.61 19.24
CA LEU A 7 20.38 5.15 17.88
C LEU A 7 19.19 6.10 17.75
N ARG A 8 19.42 7.27 17.16
CA ARG A 8 18.37 8.22 16.78
C ARG A 8 18.29 8.25 15.26
N LEU A 9 17.10 8.03 14.72
CA LEU A 9 16.83 8.02 13.28
C LEU A 9 15.82 9.11 12.95
N ARG A 10 16.19 10.01 12.05
CA ARG A 10 15.29 11.03 11.48
C ARG A 10 14.81 10.57 10.12
N ILE A 11 13.50 10.39 9.98
CA ILE A 11 12.86 9.84 8.77
C ILE A 11 12.00 10.93 8.15
N PHE A 12 12.08 11.06 6.83
CA PHE A 12 11.22 11.91 6.01
C PHE A 12 10.43 11.04 5.01
N ASN A 13 9.12 11.23 4.95
CA ASN A 13 8.22 10.58 3.99
C ASN A 13 7.35 11.61 3.27
N LEU A 14 7.23 11.54 1.95
CA LEU A 14 6.38 12.45 1.19
C LEU A 14 5.98 11.87 -0.18
N ASN A 15 4.67 11.77 -0.42
CA ASN A 15 4.12 11.73 -1.77
C ASN A 15 4.37 13.08 -2.46
N CYS A 16 5.20 13.08 -3.50
CA CYS A 16 5.68 14.29 -4.15
C CYS A 16 4.75 14.86 -5.22
N TRP A 17 3.69 14.13 -5.61
CA TRP A 17 2.80 14.50 -6.71
C TRP A 17 3.58 15.01 -7.92
N GLY A 18 4.48 14.18 -8.43
CA GLY A 18 5.43 14.55 -9.50
C GLY A 18 4.93 14.25 -10.90
N ILE A 19 3.61 14.19 -11.12
CA ILE A 19 3.00 13.72 -12.37
C ILE A 19 3.35 14.71 -13.50
N PRO A 20 4.04 14.26 -14.57
CA PRO A 20 4.37 15.13 -15.69
C PRO A 20 3.12 15.76 -16.30
N TYR A 21 3.18 17.06 -16.57
CA TYR A 21 2.12 17.87 -17.21
C TYR A 21 0.83 18.08 -16.38
N LEU A 22 0.54 17.26 -15.37
CA LEU A 22 -0.62 17.42 -14.48
C LEU A 22 -0.28 18.22 -13.21
N SER A 23 0.84 17.89 -12.56
CA SER A 23 1.15 18.44 -11.26
C SER A 23 1.64 19.89 -11.37
N LYS A 24 0.95 20.79 -10.68
CA LYS A 24 1.22 22.23 -10.72
C LYS A 24 2.57 22.54 -10.08
N HIS A 25 3.28 23.52 -10.66
CA HIS A 25 4.55 24.05 -10.16
C HIS A 25 5.62 22.98 -9.86
N ARG A 26 5.56 21.83 -10.52
CA ARG A 26 6.41 20.65 -10.24
C ARG A 26 7.91 20.99 -10.14
N GLY A 27 8.45 21.71 -11.13
CA GLY A 27 9.88 22.04 -11.16
C GLY A 27 10.35 22.89 -9.97
N ASP A 28 9.52 23.85 -9.54
CA ASP A 28 9.80 24.66 -8.35
C ASP A 28 9.71 23.82 -7.07
N ARG A 29 8.65 23.00 -6.92
CA ARG A 29 8.47 22.11 -5.77
C ARG A 29 9.62 21.12 -5.62
N VAL A 30 10.07 20.48 -6.70
CA VAL A 30 11.24 19.57 -6.69
C VAL A 30 12.51 20.29 -6.25
N LYS A 31 12.74 21.52 -6.71
CA LYS A 31 13.88 22.33 -6.26
C LYS A 31 13.81 22.63 -4.77
N ARG A 32 12.65 23.11 -4.29
CA ARG A 32 12.43 23.43 -2.87
C ARG A 32 12.54 22.20 -1.98
N LEU A 33 12.00 21.05 -2.42
CA LEU A 33 12.14 19.77 -1.72
C LEU A 33 13.62 19.40 -1.53
N GLY A 34 14.43 19.54 -2.57
CA GLY A 34 15.86 19.26 -2.47
C GLY A 34 16.60 20.23 -1.53
N ASP A 35 16.21 21.51 -1.50
CA ASP A 35 16.76 22.49 -0.56
C ASP A 35 16.36 22.15 0.89
N PHE A 36 15.09 21.82 1.10
CA PHE A 36 14.54 21.40 2.39
C PHE A 36 15.24 20.16 2.94
N LEU A 37 15.38 19.11 2.13
CA LEU A 37 16.02 17.85 2.54
C LEU A 37 17.50 18.01 2.90
N ASN A 38 18.24 18.89 2.20
CA ASN A 38 19.64 19.20 2.55
C ASN A 38 19.75 19.98 3.86
N MET A 39 18.88 20.98 4.05
CA MET A 39 18.87 21.82 5.23
C MET A 39 18.46 21.03 6.49
N GLU A 40 17.36 20.29 6.41
CA GLU A 40 16.86 19.49 7.53
C GLU A 40 17.75 18.28 7.80
N SER A 41 18.36 17.69 6.77
CA SER A 41 19.37 16.65 6.93
C SER A 41 18.82 15.42 7.69
N PHE A 42 17.81 14.76 7.12
CA PHE A 42 17.24 13.50 7.64
C PHE A 42 18.21 12.32 7.41
N ASP A 43 18.05 11.22 8.15
CA ASP A 43 18.84 9.99 7.94
C ASP A 43 18.35 9.21 6.71
N LEU A 44 17.04 9.18 6.51
CA LEU A 44 16.36 8.57 5.39
C LEU A 44 15.25 9.49 4.89
N ALA A 45 15.21 9.71 3.58
CA ALA A 45 14.09 10.31 2.87
C ALA A 45 13.50 9.27 1.91
N LEU A 46 12.22 8.96 2.09
CA LEU A 46 11.45 8.03 1.28
C LEU A 46 10.36 8.82 0.56
N LEU A 47 10.34 8.74 -0.77
CA LEU A 47 9.48 9.57 -1.60
C LEU A 47 8.63 8.71 -2.54
N GLU A 48 7.36 9.07 -2.64
CA GLU A 48 6.40 8.52 -3.59
C GLU A 48 6.13 9.55 -4.71
N GLU A 49 5.54 9.08 -5.81
CA GLU A 49 5.15 9.90 -6.97
C GLU A 49 6.27 10.75 -7.62
N VAL A 50 7.52 10.34 -7.49
CA VAL A 50 8.62 10.85 -8.31
C VAL A 50 8.59 10.12 -9.66
N TRP A 51 7.62 10.46 -10.51
CA TRP A 51 7.35 9.77 -11.78
C TRP A 51 8.39 10.07 -12.86
N SER A 52 9.06 11.22 -12.79
CA SER A 52 10.08 11.64 -13.75
C SER A 52 11.47 11.19 -13.30
N GLU A 53 12.11 10.32 -14.09
CA GLU A 53 13.52 9.96 -13.86
C GLU A 53 14.43 11.20 -13.91
N GLN A 54 14.09 12.21 -14.70
CA GLN A 54 14.84 13.48 -14.73
C GLN A 54 14.74 14.22 -13.38
N ASP A 55 13.56 14.21 -12.75
CA ASP A 55 13.36 14.84 -11.43
C ASP A 55 14.15 14.06 -10.36
N PHE A 56 14.17 12.72 -10.43
CA PHE A 56 15.02 11.89 -9.58
C PHE A 56 16.52 12.20 -9.76
N GLN A 57 17.02 12.26 -10.99
CA GLN A 57 18.43 12.56 -11.24
C GLN A 57 18.82 13.97 -10.76
N TYR A 58 17.92 14.95 -10.94
CA TYR A 58 18.10 16.28 -10.38
C TYR A 58 18.21 16.25 -8.85
N LEU A 59 17.26 15.60 -8.16
CA LEU A 59 17.29 15.45 -6.71
C LEU A 59 18.57 14.72 -6.26
N ARG A 60 18.95 13.63 -6.93
CA ARG A 60 20.18 12.88 -6.63
C ARG A 60 21.43 13.75 -6.70
N GLN A 61 21.57 14.58 -7.72
CA GLN A 61 22.72 15.49 -7.83
C GLN A 61 22.70 16.56 -6.73
N LYS A 62 21.53 17.17 -6.48
CA LYS A 62 21.36 18.22 -5.48
C LYS A 62 21.57 17.71 -4.05
N LEU A 63 21.15 16.48 -3.77
CA LEU A 63 21.19 15.84 -2.47
C LEU A 63 22.50 15.10 -2.17
N LEU A 64 23.36 14.88 -3.17
CA LEU A 64 24.62 14.13 -3.06
C LEU A 64 25.51 14.53 -1.85
N PRO A 65 25.66 15.83 -1.50
CA PRO A 65 26.49 16.20 -0.34
C PRO A 65 25.96 15.68 1.00
N THR A 66 24.64 15.49 1.12
CA THR A 66 23.99 15.04 2.35
C THR A 66 23.66 13.54 2.29
N TYR A 67 23.22 13.06 1.13
CA TYR A 67 22.72 11.70 0.91
C TYR A 67 23.58 11.01 -0.15
N PRO A 68 24.69 10.36 0.23
CA PRO A 68 25.59 9.69 -0.72
C PRO A 68 24.95 8.45 -1.36
N ALA A 69 23.94 7.85 -0.73
CA ALA A 69 23.23 6.69 -1.25
C ALA A 69 21.82 7.10 -1.70
N ALA A 70 21.43 6.66 -2.91
CA ALA A 70 20.10 6.92 -3.46
C ALA A 70 19.66 5.75 -4.36
N HIS A 71 18.36 5.49 -4.42
CA HIS A 71 17.82 4.45 -5.29
C HIS A 71 16.47 4.88 -5.89
N TYR A 72 16.24 4.49 -7.15
CA TYR A 72 15.00 4.72 -7.89
C TYR A 72 14.42 3.37 -8.31
N PHE A 73 13.24 3.03 -7.80
CA PHE A 73 12.62 1.73 -8.04
C PHE A 73 11.87 1.76 -9.38
N ARG A 74 12.32 0.97 -10.36
CA ARG A 74 11.75 0.98 -11.71
C ARG A 74 10.79 -0.19 -11.90
N SER A 75 9.60 0.11 -12.41
CA SER A 75 8.52 -0.85 -12.69
C SER A 75 7.48 -0.24 -13.65
N GLY A 76 6.57 -1.06 -14.17
CA GLY A 76 5.44 -0.59 -14.98
C GLY A 76 5.84 0.12 -16.28
N VAL A 77 4.87 0.79 -16.90
CA VAL A 77 5.11 1.58 -18.13
C VAL A 77 5.64 2.97 -17.79
N ILE A 78 5.07 3.60 -16.75
CA ILE A 78 5.43 4.97 -16.32
C ILE A 78 6.24 5.04 -15.03
N GLY A 79 6.67 3.90 -14.47
CA GLY A 79 7.46 3.84 -13.24
C GLY A 79 6.67 3.33 -12.02
N SER A 80 7.38 3.18 -10.89
CA SER A 80 6.75 2.98 -9.57
C SER A 80 6.43 4.30 -8.87
N GLY A 81 7.13 5.37 -9.25
CA GLY A 81 7.14 6.66 -8.54
C GLY A 81 7.96 6.66 -7.25
N LEU A 82 8.57 5.53 -6.87
CA LEU A 82 9.26 5.39 -5.59
C LEU A 82 10.75 5.68 -5.72
N CYS A 83 11.27 6.50 -4.82
CA CYS A 83 12.71 6.67 -4.67
C CYS A 83 13.10 6.97 -3.23
N VAL A 84 14.38 6.73 -2.93
CA VAL A 84 14.94 6.99 -1.60
C VAL A 84 16.28 7.68 -1.67
N PHE A 85 16.57 8.42 -0.61
CA PHE A 85 17.86 9.06 -0.33
C PHE A 85 18.28 8.72 1.10
N SER A 86 19.51 8.27 1.28
CA SER A 86 20.05 7.88 2.58
C SER A 86 21.40 8.52 2.84
N LYS A 87 21.57 8.98 4.09
CA LYS A 87 22.89 9.34 4.64
C LYS A 87 23.81 8.14 4.78
N HIS A 88 23.22 6.96 4.93
CA HIS A 88 23.90 5.73 5.27
C HIS A 88 24.02 4.84 4.03
N PRO A 89 25.09 4.04 3.90
CA PRO A 89 25.24 3.12 2.79
C PRO A 89 24.12 2.07 2.77
N ILE A 90 23.42 1.97 1.64
CA ILE A 90 22.42 0.93 1.38
C ILE A 90 23.16 -0.37 1.05
N GLN A 91 22.97 -1.41 1.86
CA GLN A 91 23.65 -2.70 1.68
C GLN A 91 22.96 -3.54 0.61
N GLU A 92 21.64 -3.63 0.69
CA GLU A 92 20.81 -4.40 -0.22
C GLU A 92 19.55 -3.61 -0.55
N PHE A 93 19.03 -3.83 -1.75
CA PHE A 93 17.71 -3.38 -2.15
C PHE A 93 16.98 -4.50 -2.88
N THR A 94 15.66 -4.52 -2.76
CA THR A 94 14.79 -5.41 -3.55
C THR A 94 13.43 -4.74 -3.74
N GLN A 95 12.67 -5.18 -4.74
CA GLN A 95 11.35 -4.63 -5.03
C GLN A 95 10.33 -5.74 -5.25
N HIS A 96 9.10 -5.47 -4.85
CA HIS A 96 7.93 -6.30 -5.18
C HIS A 96 6.88 -5.43 -5.86
N VAL A 97 6.59 -5.73 -7.13
CA VAL A 97 5.53 -5.06 -7.90
C VAL A 97 4.22 -5.77 -7.60
N TYR A 98 3.18 -5.01 -7.27
CA TYR A 98 1.89 -5.58 -6.91
C TYR A 98 1.20 -6.23 -8.11
N THR A 99 0.44 -7.28 -7.83
CA THR A 99 -0.18 -8.11 -8.88
C THR A 99 -1.35 -7.40 -9.56
N LEU A 100 -2.16 -6.67 -8.79
CA LEU A 100 -3.35 -5.97 -9.28
C LEU A 100 -3.15 -4.47 -9.16
N ASN A 101 -3.42 -3.71 -10.22
CA ASN A 101 -3.12 -2.28 -10.25
C ASN A 101 -4.16 -1.42 -10.98
N GLY A 102 -5.44 -1.81 -10.95
CA GLY A 102 -6.54 -1.02 -11.54
C GLY A 102 -6.99 -1.57 -12.89
N TYR A 103 -7.70 -0.76 -13.68
CA TYR A 103 -8.33 -1.18 -14.93
C TYR A 103 -7.74 -0.42 -16.14
N PRO A 104 -7.33 -1.10 -17.24
CA PRO A 104 -6.70 -0.46 -18.40
C PRO A 104 -7.63 0.50 -19.14
N TYR A 105 -8.94 0.23 -19.10
CA TYR A 105 -9.96 1.06 -19.74
C TYR A 105 -10.36 2.28 -18.90
N MET A 106 -9.91 2.38 -17.65
CA MET A 106 -10.09 3.57 -16.80
C MET A 106 -8.93 4.53 -17.03
N ILE A 107 -8.82 5.09 -18.24
CA ILE A 107 -7.67 5.89 -18.69
C ILE A 107 -7.40 7.10 -17.79
N HIS A 108 -8.45 7.69 -17.20
CA HIS A 108 -8.34 8.81 -16.27
C HIS A 108 -7.84 8.40 -14.87
N HIS A 109 -7.76 7.10 -14.58
CA HIS A 109 -7.27 6.53 -13.33
C HIS A 109 -5.89 5.91 -13.61
N GLY A 110 -4.85 6.73 -13.48
CA GLY A 110 -3.52 6.45 -14.00
C GLY A 110 -2.80 5.23 -13.42
N ASP A 111 -3.27 4.67 -12.29
CA ASP A 111 -2.62 3.58 -11.56
C ASP A 111 -2.30 2.37 -12.43
N TRP A 112 -3.16 1.99 -13.39
CA TRP A 112 -2.93 0.80 -14.23
C TRP A 112 -1.65 0.90 -15.07
N PHE A 113 -1.28 2.11 -15.50
CA PHE A 113 -0.05 2.34 -16.26
C PHE A 113 1.19 2.37 -15.35
N CYS A 114 1.01 2.66 -14.07
CA CYS A 114 2.05 2.59 -13.06
C CYS A 114 2.41 1.13 -12.75
N GLY A 115 3.60 0.91 -12.20
CA GLY A 115 3.95 -0.34 -11.55
C GLY A 115 3.96 -0.15 -10.03
N LYS A 116 2.80 0.04 -9.40
CA LYS A 116 2.71 0.22 -7.94
C LYS A 116 3.44 -0.94 -7.25
N ALA A 117 4.22 -0.62 -6.23
CA ALA A 117 5.19 -1.54 -5.67
C ALA A 117 5.53 -1.19 -4.21
N VAL A 118 6.29 -2.09 -3.58
CA VAL A 118 7.07 -1.79 -2.39
C VAL A 118 8.56 -2.00 -2.70
N GLY A 119 9.38 -1.04 -2.29
CA GLY A 119 10.83 -1.15 -2.28
C GLY A 119 11.34 -1.43 -0.86
N LEU A 120 12.26 -2.40 -0.71
CA LEU A 120 12.98 -2.69 0.54
C LEU A 120 14.44 -2.22 0.41
N LEU A 121 14.95 -1.67 1.50
CA LEU A 121 16.33 -1.26 1.73
C LEU A 121 16.83 -1.92 3.01
N VAL A 122 18.01 -2.51 2.95
CA VAL A 122 18.71 -3.05 4.13
C VAL A 122 19.87 -2.12 4.48
N LEU A 123 19.87 -1.59 5.70
CA LEU A 123 20.92 -0.70 6.21
C LEU A 123 21.55 -1.27 7.48
N HIS A 124 22.87 -1.17 7.58
CA HIS A 124 23.61 -1.53 8.79
C HIS A 124 23.98 -0.26 9.57
N LEU A 125 23.28 0.00 10.67
CA LEU A 125 23.39 1.23 11.43
C LEU A 125 23.87 0.92 12.85
N SER A 126 25.14 1.24 13.13
CA SER A 126 25.74 1.09 14.46
C SER A 126 25.56 -0.33 15.05
N GLY A 127 25.66 -1.36 14.21
CA GLY A 127 25.50 -2.77 14.58
C GLY A 127 24.07 -3.30 14.54
N LEU A 128 23.09 -2.49 14.11
CA LEU A 128 21.71 -2.92 13.84
C LEU A 128 21.47 -3.14 12.35
N VAL A 129 20.61 -4.10 12.04
CA VAL A 129 20.01 -4.27 10.72
C VAL A 129 18.65 -3.57 10.68
N LEU A 130 18.57 -2.48 9.93
CA LEU A 130 17.32 -1.78 9.63
C LEU A 130 16.82 -2.21 8.25
N ASN A 131 15.62 -2.79 8.21
CA ASN A 131 14.87 -2.94 6.96
C ASN A 131 13.89 -1.77 6.84
N ALA A 132 14.14 -0.89 5.86
CA ALA A 132 13.26 0.23 5.52
C ALA A 132 12.50 -0.07 4.24
N TYR A 133 11.19 0.15 4.25
CA TYR A 133 10.27 -0.09 3.16
C TYR A 133 9.64 1.23 2.72
N VAL A 134 9.58 1.46 1.41
CA VAL A 134 8.84 2.55 0.78
C VAL A 134 7.76 1.97 -0.12
N THR A 135 6.53 2.48 -0.06
CA THR A 135 5.43 1.96 -0.87
C THR A 135 4.46 3.06 -1.28
N HIS A 136 3.78 2.83 -2.40
CA HIS A 136 2.61 3.61 -2.80
C HIS A 136 1.55 2.61 -3.26
N LEU A 137 0.43 2.52 -2.53
CA LEU A 137 -0.68 1.64 -2.92
C LEU A 137 -1.57 2.31 -3.98
N HIS A 138 -2.49 1.55 -4.56
CA HIS A 138 -3.44 2.03 -5.55
C HIS A 138 -4.30 3.16 -4.96
N ALA A 139 -4.59 4.20 -5.74
CA ALA A 139 -5.38 5.33 -5.27
C ALA A 139 -6.86 5.00 -5.01
N GLU A 140 -7.47 5.69 -4.05
CA GLU A 140 -8.93 5.70 -3.86
C GLU A 140 -9.55 6.86 -4.64
N TYR A 141 -10.17 6.55 -5.78
CA TYR A 141 -10.77 7.57 -6.65
C TYR A 141 -12.18 8.00 -6.21
N ASN A 142 -12.88 7.19 -5.42
CA ASN A 142 -14.23 7.49 -4.96
C ASN A 142 -14.57 6.69 -3.70
N ARG A 143 -14.72 7.39 -2.56
CA ARG A 143 -15.02 6.77 -1.26
C ARG A 143 -16.37 6.06 -1.20
N GLN A 144 -17.39 6.60 -1.86
CA GLN A 144 -18.75 6.05 -1.81
C GLN A 144 -18.93 4.85 -2.74
N LYS A 145 -18.20 4.83 -3.86
CA LYS A 145 -18.25 3.77 -4.88
C LYS A 145 -16.84 3.35 -5.27
N ASP A 146 -16.19 2.67 -4.35
CA ASP A 146 -14.82 2.24 -4.55
C ASP A 146 -14.74 0.90 -5.29
N ILE A 147 -14.60 0.98 -6.62
CA ILE A 147 -14.43 -0.19 -7.48
C ILE A 147 -13.04 -0.83 -7.39
N TYR A 148 -12.12 -0.23 -6.62
CA TYR A 148 -10.73 -0.68 -6.46
C TYR A 148 -10.44 -1.25 -5.07
N LEU A 149 -11.45 -1.39 -4.20
CA LEU A 149 -11.26 -1.89 -2.84
C LEU A 149 -10.55 -3.25 -2.82
N ALA A 150 -11.02 -4.20 -3.63
CA ALA A 150 -10.42 -5.53 -3.74
C ALA A 150 -8.96 -5.48 -4.21
N HIS A 151 -8.62 -4.54 -5.12
CA HIS A 151 -7.24 -4.31 -5.53
C HIS A 151 -6.41 -3.77 -4.36
N ARG A 152 -6.88 -2.74 -3.63
CA ARG A 152 -6.15 -2.19 -2.47
C ARG A 152 -5.98 -3.22 -1.36
N VAL A 153 -6.98 -4.06 -1.09
CA VAL A 153 -6.90 -5.16 -0.12
C VAL A 153 -5.86 -6.20 -0.56
N ALA A 154 -5.84 -6.59 -1.83
CA ALA A 154 -4.84 -7.51 -2.37
C ALA A 154 -3.42 -6.93 -2.25
N GLN A 155 -3.23 -5.65 -2.61
CA GLN A 155 -1.94 -4.98 -2.46
C GLN A 155 -1.49 -4.87 -1.00
N ALA A 156 -2.40 -4.53 -0.09
CA ALA A 156 -2.11 -4.48 1.34
C ALA A 156 -1.71 -5.86 1.89
N TRP A 157 -2.34 -6.94 1.40
CA TRP A 157 -1.96 -8.32 1.72
C TRP A 157 -0.58 -8.69 1.18
N GLU A 158 -0.30 -8.37 -0.09
CA GLU A 158 1.02 -8.58 -0.70
C GLU A 158 2.12 -7.81 0.06
N LEU A 159 1.88 -6.55 0.44
CA LEU A 159 2.78 -5.73 1.26
C LEU A 159 3.03 -6.37 2.63
N ALA A 160 1.97 -6.78 3.33
CA ALA A 160 2.06 -7.39 4.64
C ALA A 160 2.87 -8.70 4.62
N GLN A 161 2.62 -9.54 3.61
CA GLN A 161 3.38 -10.76 3.38
C GLN A 161 4.83 -10.46 3.02
N PHE A 162 5.08 -9.50 2.14
CA PHE A 162 6.43 -9.12 1.75
C PHE A 162 7.26 -8.66 2.96
N ILE A 163 6.71 -7.78 3.80
CA ILE A 163 7.36 -7.35 5.05
C ILE A 163 7.60 -8.55 5.96
N HIS A 164 6.59 -9.38 6.21
CA HIS A 164 6.70 -10.55 7.09
C HIS A 164 7.85 -11.50 6.68
N HIS A 165 8.00 -11.76 5.38
CA HIS A 165 9.01 -12.71 4.90
C HIS A 165 10.41 -12.09 4.85
N THR A 166 10.53 -10.83 4.45
CA THR A 166 11.83 -10.18 4.26
C THR A 166 12.40 -9.58 5.55
N SER A 167 11.57 -9.31 6.55
CA SER A 167 12.02 -8.71 7.81
C SER A 167 12.57 -9.70 8.84
N LYS A 168 12.66 -11.00 8.52
CA LYS A 168 13.05 -12.05 9.50
C LYS A 168 14.45 -11.89 10.10
N LYS A 169 15.35 -11.17 9.40
CA LYS A 169 16.72 -10.89 9.85
C LYS A 169 16.93 -9.44 10.30
N ALA A 170 15.87 -8.63 10.31
CA ALA A 170 15.97 -7.22 10.69
C ALA A 170 15.86 -7.08 12.21
N ASP A 171 16.64 -6.17 12.79
CA ASP A 171 16.46 -5.75 14.19
C ASP A 171 15.34 -4.72 14.30
N VAL A 172 15.22 -3.86 13.28
CA VAL A 172 14.22 -2.80 13.17
C VAL A 172 13.56 -2.87 11.79
N VAL A 173 12.25 -2.71 11.79
CA VAL A 173 11.43 -2.64 10.57
C VAL A 173 10.78 -1.26 10.54
N LEU A 174 10.93 -0.58 9.40
CA LEU A 174 10.36 0.73 9.13
C LEU A 174 9.60 0.66 7.81
N LEU A 175 8.31 0.99 7.81
CA LEU A 175 7.52 1.18 6.61
C LEU A 175 7.11 2.64 6.51
N CYS A 176 7.41 3.26 5.38
CA CYS A 176 6.96 4.59 5.03
C CYS A 176 6.20 4.53 3.70
N GLY A 177 5.18 5.36 3.57
CA GLY A 177 4.56 5.56 2.27
C GLY A 177 3.12 6.03 2.31
N ASP A 178 2.63 6.34 1.11
CA ASP A 178 1.22 6.60 0.83
C ASP A 178 0.48 5.27 0.66
N LEU A 179 -0.33 4.93 1.65
CA LEU A 179 -1.13 3.71 1.62
C LEU A 179 -2.47 3.89 0.90
N ASN A 180 -2.88 5.12 0.54
CA ASN A 180 -4.20 5.41 -0.02
C ASN A 180 -5.36 4.75 0.77
N LEU A 181 -5.14 4.62 2.09
CA LEU A 181 -6.04 3.93 3.01
C LEU A 181 -6.12 4.74 4.30
N HIS A 182 -7.33 5.11 4.67
CA HIS A 182 -7.61 5.76 5.94
C HIS A 182 -7.37 4.77 7.11
N PRO A 183 -7.05 5.21 8.35
CA PRO A 183 -6.63 4.30 9.43
C PRO A 183 -7.64 3.20 9.80
N LYS A 184 -8.93 3.42 9.51
CA LYS A 184 -10.01 2.45 9.79
C LYS A 184 -10.26 1.47 8.63
N ASP A 185 -9.64 1.71 7.48
CA ASP A 185 -9.86 0.92 6.27
C ASP A 185 -9.31 -0.49 6.43
N LEU A 186 -9.95 -1.41 5.73
CA LEU A 186 -9.65 -2.83 5.81
C LEU A 186 -8.17 -3.13 5.50
N GLY A 187 -7.61 -2.54 4.45
CA GLY A 187 -6.21 -2.74 4.08
C GLY A 187 -5.23 -2.24 5.16
N CYS A 188 -5.50 -1.10 5.80
CA CYS A 188 -4.63 -0.55 6.85
C CYS A 188 -4.68 -1.42 8.11
N ARG A 189 -5.89 -1.85 8.52
CA ARG A 189 -6.05 -2.80 9.63
C ARG A 189 -5.38 -4.13 9.32
N LEU A 190 -5.57 -4.69 8.13
CA LEU A 190 -4.98 -5.95 7.70
C LEU A 190 -3.45 -5.88 7.79
N LEU A 191 -2.86 -4.83 7.23
CA LEU A 191 -1.42 -4.61 7.26
C LEU A 191 -0.89 -4.54 8.69
N LYS A 192 -1.51 -3.73 9.56
CA LYS A 192 -1.04 -3.51 10.93
C LYS A 192 -1.20 -4.75 11.80
N GLU A 193 -2.36 -5.41 11.77
CA GLU A 193 -2.61 -6.62 12.56
C GLU A 193 -1.72 -7.78 12.08
N TRP A 194 -1.44 -7.89 10.78
CA TRP A 194 -0.54 -8.93 10.25
C TRP A 194 0.93 -8.69 10.60
N THR A 195 1.39 -7.45 10.45
CA THR A 195 2.81 -7.12 10.59
C THR A 195 3.20 -6.76 12.03
N GLY A 196 2.25 -6.38 12.87
CA GLY A 196 2.51 -5.84 14.21
C GLY A 196 3.25 -4.50 14.18
N LEU A 197 3.16 -3.75 13.08
CA LEU A 197 3.77 -2.43 12.99
C LEU A 197 2.96 -1.39 13.77
N HIS A 198 3.66 -0.59 14.56
CA HIS A 198 3.11 0.53 15.32
C HIS A 198 3.06 1.79 14.47
N ASP A 199 2.02 2.60 14.66
CA ASP A 199 1.81 3.85 13.95
C ASP A 199 2.49 5.00 14.70
N ALA A 200 3.46 5.67 14.07
CA ALA A 200 4.19 6.77 14.70
C ALA A 200 3.29 7.91 15.16
N TYR A 201 2.17 8.15 14.48
CA TYR A 201 1.20 9.18 14.89
C TYR A 201 0.53 8.80 16.21
N LEU A 202 0.13 7.54 16.37
CA LEU A 202 -0.54 7.07 17.58
C LEU A 202 0.43 6.93 18.77
N GLU A 203 1.70 6.64 18.51
CA GLU A 203 2.71 6.39 19.55
C GLU A 203 3.43 7.65 20.05
N THR A 204 3.51 8.70 19.24
CA THR A 204 4.23 9.92 19.64
C THR A 204 3.50 10.68 20.74
N ARG A 205 4.25 11.30 21.65
CA ARG A 205 3.71 12.27 22.62
C ARG A 205 3.99 13.72 22.25
N ASP A 206 4.83 13.95 21.23
CA ASP A 206 5.17 15.26 20.68
C ASP A 206 4.82 15.25 19.19
N PHE A 207 3.52 15.40 18.91
CA PHE A 207 3.00 15.58 17.56
C PHE A 207 2.84 17.07 17.25
N LYS A 208 3.29 17.49 16.06
CA LYS A 208 3.04 18.85 15.54
C LYS A 208 2.63 18.78 14.09
N GLY A 209 1.39 19.10 13.79
CA GLY A 209 0.86 18.94 12.45
C GLY A 209 -0.65 19.15 12.42
N SER A 210 -1.26 18.74 11.32
CA SER A 210 -2.70 18.83 11.11
C SER A 210 -3.47 17.89 12.05
N GLU A 211 -4.72 18.23 12.35
CA GLU A 211 -5.59 17.42 13.20
C GLU A 211 -5.70 15.97 12.68
N GLU A 212 -5.86 15.02 13.61
CA GLU A 212 -5.93 13.58 13.32
C GLU A 212 -4.72 12.98 12.56
N GLY A 213 -3.66 13.76 12.35
CA GLY A 213 -2.50 13.37 11.55
C GLY A 213 -2.79 13.37 10.05
N CYS A 214 -3.78 14.15 9.59
CA CYS A 214 -4.15 14.24 8.19
C CYS A 214 -2.98 14.71 7.31
N THR A 215 -2.87 14.09 6.13
CA THR A 215 -1.79 14.33 5.17
C THR A 215 -2.29 14.83 3.82
N MET A 216 -3.60 14.82 3.57
CA MET A 216 -4.24 15.70 2.60
C MET A 216 -5.18 16.62 3.36
N VAL A 217 -4.95 17.93 3.29
CA VAL A 217 -5.63 18.90 4.17
C VAL A 217 -6.27 20.04 3.37
N PRO A 218 -7.39 20.61 3.83
CA PRO A 218 -8.11 21.65 3.10
C PRO A 218 -7.30 22.93 2.89
N GLU A 219 -6.34 23.22 3.76
CA GLU A 219 -5.42 24.36 3.66
C GLU A 219 -4.42 24.22 2.51
N ASN A 220 -4.17 22.99 2.04
CA ASN A 220 -3.24 22.74 0.96
C ASN A 220 -3.88 23.11 -0.39
N CYS A 221 -3.30 24.11 -1.06
CA CYS A 221 -3.85 24.66 -2.30
C CYS A 221 -3.79 23.72 -3.52
N TYR A 222 -3.10 22.58 -3.41
CA TYR A 222 -3.06 21.57 -4.46
C TYR A 222 -4.09 20.46 -4.26
N VAL A 223 -4.64 20.29 -3.05
CA VAL A 223 -5.65 19.28 -2.77
C VAL A 223 -6.96 19.64 -3.47
N ASN A 224 -7.53 18.65 -4.14
CA ASN A 224 -8.86 18.77 -4.74
C ASN A 224 -9.93 18.68 -3.65
N GLN A 225 -10.62 19.78 -3.40
CA GLN A 225 -11.62 19.88 -2.34
C GLN A 225 -12.79 18.87 -2.47
N ARG A 226 -13.05 18.35 -3.68
CA ARG A 226 -14.05 17.29 -3.89
C ARG A 226 -13.66 15.96 -3.24
N GLU A 227 -12.36 15.69 -3.13
CA GLU A 227 -11.85 14.46 -2.49
C GLU A 227 -12.02 14.52 -0.97
N LEU A 228 -12.10 15.73 -0.40
CA LEU A 228 -12.31 15.97 1.02
C LEU A 228 -13.79 15.97 1.44
N GLU A 229 -14.75 15.74 0.53
CA GLU A 229 -16.19 15.80 0.85
C GLU A 229 -16.58 14.86 2.01
N ALA A 230 -16.00 13.66 2.07
CA ALA A 230 -16.22 12.71 3.16
C ALA A 230 -15.40 13.02 4.43
N PHE A 231 -14.43 13.92 4.33
CA PHE A 231 -13.41 14.20 5.35
C PHE A 231 -13.09 15.71 5.37
N PRO A 232 -13.99 16.55 5.91
CA PRO A 232 -13.87 18.01 5.84
C PRO A 232 -12.63 18.58 6.56
N PHE A 233 -12.02 17.81 7.46
CA PHE A 233 -10.80 18.18 8.20
C PHE A 233 -9.53 17.57 7.60
N GLY A 234 -9.63 16.95 6.43
CA GLY A 234 -8.52 16.26 5.77
C GLY A 234 -8.54 14.74 5.94
N ILE A 235 -7.67 14.06 5.20
CA ILE A 235 -7.55 12.60 5.15
C ILE A 235 -6.14 12.20 5.55
N ARG A 236 -6.01 11.19 6.41
CA ARG A 236 -4.72 10.54 6.71
C ARG A 236 -4.54 9.30 5.85
N ILE A 237 -3.62 9.36 4.88
CA ILE A 237 -3.29 8.24 3.99
C ILE A 237 -1.80 7.95 3.88
N ASP A 238 -0.94 8.84 4.40
CA ASP A 238 0.50 8.61 4.48
C ASP A 238 0.91 8.19 5.89
N TYR A 239 1.89 7.29 5.98
CA TYR A 239 2.25 6.68 7.26
C TYR A 239 3.75 6.53 7.46
N VAL A 240 4.15 6.59 8.74
CA VAL A 240 5.42 6.07 9.24
C VAL A 240 5.11 4.98 10.26
N LEU A 241 5.25 3.73 9.86
CA LEU A 241 4.98 2.56 10.69
C LEU A 241 6.30 1.87 11.06
N TYR A 242 6.41 1.36 12.28
CA TYR A 242 7.66 0.75 12.74
C TYR A 242 7.46 -0.36 13.77
N LYS A 243 8.44 -1.24 13.89
CA LYS A 243 8.60 -2.15 15.03
C LYS A 243 10.07 -2.50 15.22
N ALA A 244 10.39 -3.04 16.39
CA ALA A 244 11.69 -3.67 16.65
C ALA A 244 11.48 -5.12 17.09
N VAL A 245 12.46 -5.98 16.84
CA VAL A 245 12.43 -7.37 17.31
C VAL A 245 12.76 -7.47 18.79
N SER A 246 12.51 -8.65 19.38
CA SER A 246 12.85 -8.96 20.76
C SER A 246 14.32 -8.67 21.06
N GLY A 247 14.58 -7.89 22.12
CA GLY A 247 15.93 -7.43 22.50
C GLY A 247 16.20 -5.96 22.17
N PHE A 248 15.35 -5.34 21.35
CA PHE A 248 15.38 -3.91 21.05
C PHE A 248 14.06 -3.24 21.42
N TYR A 249 14.18 -1.98 21.80
CA TYR A 249 13.06 -1.09 22.05
C TYR A 249 13.16 0.08 21.08
N ILE A 250 12.07 0.35 20.38
CA ILE A 250 11.94 1.51 19.49
C ILE A 250 10.77 2.37 19.96
N SER A 251 10.95 3.69 19.90
CA SER A 251 9.87 4.65 20.18
C SER A 251 9.93 5.83 19.23
N CYS A 252 8.77 6.34 18.85
CA CYS A 252 8.65 7.63 18.19
C CYS A 252 8.78 8.75 19.23
N LYS A 253 9.82 9.58 19.12
CA LYS A 253 10.03 10.73 20.00
C LYS A 253 9.24 11.94 19.57
N THR A 254 9.23 12.21 18.27
CA THR A 254 8.50 13.32 17.67
C THR A 254 7.97 12.89 16.31
N LEU A 255 6.76 13.31 15.96
CA LEU A 255 6.26 13.27 14.60
C LEU A 255 5.80 14.66 14.23
N ARG A 256 6.18 15.13 13.05
CA ARG A 256 5.71 16.41 12.51
C ARG A 256 5.13 16.21 11.13
N THR A 257 4.10 16.98 10.80
CA THR A 257 3.65 17.16 9.41
C THR A 257 3.87 18.59 8.96
N THR A 258 3.99 18.80 7.66
CA THR A 258 3.64 20.12 7.11
C THR A 258 2.11 20.33 7.25
N THR A 259 1.64 21.56 7.09
CA THR A 259 0.23 21.93 7.37
C THR A 259 -0.34 22.84 6.30
N GLY A 260 -0.34 22.41 5.04
CA GLY A 260 -0.82 23.20 3.89
C GLY A 260 0.15 24.30 3.45
N HIS A 261 1.32 24.38 4.08
CA HIS A 261 2.37 25.34 3.80
C HIS A 261 3.74 24.68 3.96
N ASP A 262 4.67 24.98 3.07
CA ASP A 262 6.08 24.65 3.28
C ASP A 262 6.64 25.50 4.45
N PRO A 263 7.44 24.91 5.37
CA PRO A 263 7.94 25.60 6.55
C PRO A 263 8.81 26.83 6.28
N HIS A 264 9.34 27.02 5.06
CA HIS A 264 10.30 28.08 4.73
C HIS A 264 9.81 29.05 3.65
N SER A 265 8.92 28.61 2.76
CA SER A 265 8.54 29.34 1.54
C SER A 265 7.04 29.57 1.39
N GLY A 266 6.21 29.03 2.30
CA GLY A 266 4.80 29.36 2.42
C GLY A 266 3.84 28.68 1.44
N THR A 267 4.31 28.08 0.34
CA THR A 267 3.47 27.23 -0.54
C THR A 267 3.79 25.74 -0.31
N PRO A 268 2.83 24.80 -0.37
CA PRO A 268 3.10 23.38 -0.12
C PRO A 268 4.21 22.79 -1.01
N LEU A 269 4.87 21.73 -0.51
CA LEU A 269 5.82 20.92 -1.28
C LEU A 269 5.12 19.91 -2.18
N SER A 270 3.91 19.50 -1.83
CA SER A 270 3.05 18.57 -2.57
C SER A 270 1.58 18.85 -2.21
N ASP A 271 0.63 18.18 -2.88
CA ASP A 271 -0.76 18.06 -2.39
C ASP A 271 -0.86 17.17 -1.14
N HIS A 272 0.17 16.40 -0.84
CA HIS A 272 0.35 15.71 0.44
C HIS A 272 1.25 16.49 1.41
N GLU A 273 1.01 16.34 2.71
CA GLU A 273 1.84 16.85 3.78
C GLU A 273 2.98 15.87 4.11
N ALA A 274 4.19 16.39 4.25
CA ALA A 274 5.36 15.57 4.55
C ALA A 274 5.33 15.07 5.99
N LEU A 275 5.64 13.79 6.21
CA LEU A 275 5.80 13.20 7.54
C LEU A 275 7.27 13.20 7.95
N MET A 276 7.56 13.76 9.12
CA MET A 276 8.91 13.90 9.67
C MET A 276 8.98 13.27 11.05
N ALA A 277 9.48 12.04 11.12
CA ALA A 277 9.55 11.27 12.36
C ALA A 277 10.97 11.26 12.94
N THR A 278 11.09 11.34 14.26
CA THR A 278 12.32 11.00 14.98
C THR A 278 12.08 9.74 15.78
N LEU A 279 12.69 8.63 15.36
CA LEU A 279 12.66 7.35 16.06
C LEU A 279 13.90 7.20 16.93
N CYS A 280 13.75 6.57 18.09
CA CYS A 280 14.86 6.24 18.98
C CYS A 280 14.85 4.75 19.29
N VAL A 281 15.94 4.08 18.93
CA VAL A 281 16.16 2.65 19.12
C VAL A 281 17.19 2.45 20.22
N ARG A 282 16.91 1.55 21.15
CA ARG A 282 17.78 1.20 22.28
C ARG A 282 17.74 -0.31 22.51
N HIS A 283 18.70 -0.84 23.23
CA HIS A 283 18.53 -2.19 23.79
C HIS A 283 17.39 -2.19 24.79
N SER A 284 16.54 -3.21 24.72
CA SER A 284 15.54 -3.44 25.76
C SER A 284 16.24 -3.77 27.08
N PRO A 285 15.72 -3.30 28.24
CA PRO A 285 16.14 -3.84 29.52
C PRO A 285 15.95 -5.37 29.52
N PRO A 286 16.75 -6.13 30.29
CA PRO A 286 16.48 -7.54 30.50
C PRO A 286 15.18 -7.69 31.31
N GLN A 287 14.05 -7.71 30.61
CA GLN A 287 12.76 -8.13 31.14
C GLN A 287 12.40 -9.48 30.53
N HIS A 288 11.74 -10.32 31.33
CA HIS A 288 11.21 -11.61 30.92
C HIS A 288 10.49 -11.45 29.59
N THR A 289 10.92 -12.25 28.60
CA THR A 289 10.30 -12.44 27.30
C THR A 289 8.79 -12.19 27.36
N PRO A 290 8.27 -11.06 26.82
CA PRO A 290 6.92 -11.10 26.31
C PRO A 290 7.02 -12.13 25.19
N SER A 291 6.39 -13.29 25.39
CA SER A 291 6.27 -14.24 24.30
C SER A 291 5.66 -13.49 23.12
N ALA A 292 6.20 -13.70 21.93
CA ALA A 292 5.63 -13.19 20.68
C ALA A 292 4.30 -13.90 20.35
N THR A 293 3.51 -14.21 21.38
CA THR A 293 2.20 -14.82 21.29
C THR A 293 1.22 -13.69 21.53
N HIS A 294 0.57 -13.27 20.45
CA HIS A 294 -0.58 -12.38 20.50
C HIS A 294 -1.52 -12.82 21.63
N GLY A 295 -1.93 -11.87 22.47
CA GLY A 295 -2.98 -12.15 23.46
C GLY A 295 -4.29 -12.56 22.79
N PRO A 296 -5.24 -13.18 23.51
CA PRO A 296 -6.51 -13.63 22.94
C PRO A 296 -7.25 -12.54 22.15
N ALA A 297 -7.24 -11.30 22.65
CA ALA A 297 -7.87 -10.14 22.00
C ALA A 297 -7.17 -9.69 20.70
N GLU A 298 -5.84 -9.82 20.61
CA GLU A 298 -5.07 -9.55 19.38
C GLU A 298 -5.33 -10.63 18.33
N ARG A 299 -5.33 -11.91 18.74
CA ARG A 299 -5.68 -13.02 17.83
C ARG A 299 -7.09 -12.86 17.28
N SER A 300 -8.04 -12.44 18.11
CA SER A 300 -9.43 -12.19 17.71
C SER A 300 -9.54 -11.07 16.66
N ARG A 301 -8.80 -9.97 16.84
CA ARG A 301 -8.72 -8.88 15.85
C ARG A 301 -8.12 -9.34 14.53
N LEU A 302 -7.03 -10.10 14.59
CA LEU A 302 -6.39 -10.69 13.41
C LEU A 302 -7.35 -11.62 12.65
N ILE A 303 -8.06 -12.51 13.34
CA ILE A 303 -9.04 -13.41 12.73
C ILE A 303 -10.17 -12.62 12.06
N SER A 304 -10.69 -11.57 12.73
CA SER A 304 -11.73 -10.70 12.16
C SER A 304 -11.26 -10.05 10.86
N VAL A 305 -10.09 -9.40 10.87
CA VAL A 305 -9.61 -8.67 9.70
C VAL A 305 -9.24 -9.59 8.54
N LEU A 306 -8.69 -10.78 8.82
CA LEU A 306 -8.44 -11.79 7.79
C LEU A 306 -9.75 -12.29 7.14
N LYS A 307 -10.81 -12.47 7.95
CA LYS A 307 -12.13 -12.87 7.45
C LYS A 307 -12.76 -11.77 6.59
N GLU A 308 -12.69 -10.52 7.02
CA GLU A 308 -13.17 -9.36 6.25
C GLU A 308 -12.42 -9.23 4.92
N ALA A 309 -11.08 -9.31 4.94
CA ALA A 309 -10.25 -9.26 3.74
C ALA A 309 -10.57 -10.39 2.77
N TRP A 310 -10.74 -11.61 3.28
CA TRP A 310 -11.14 -12.76 2.46
C TRP A 310 -12.50 -12.54 1.79
N ALA A 311 -13.47 -11.96 2.50
CA ALA A 311 -14.80 -11.69 1.96
C ALA A 311 -14.77 -10.62 0.86
N GLU A 312 -14.00 -9.54 1.05
CA GLU A 312 -13.84 -8.51 0.02
C GLU A 312 -13.16 -9.04 -1.24
N LEU A 313 -12.14 -9.89 -1.09
CA LEU A 313 -11.51 -10.54 -2.25
C LEU A 313 -12.46 -11.53 -2.96
N ASP A 314 -13.36 -12.19 -2.23
CA ASP A 314 -14.39 -13.06 -2.82
C ASP A 314 -15.38 -12.24 -3.66
N LEU A 315 -15.83 -11.10 -3.15
CA LEU A 315 -16.70 -10.17 -3.89
C LEU A 315 -16.02 -9.66 -5.16
N GLY A 316 -14.77 -9.18 -5.06
CA GLY A 316 -14.00 -8.73 -6.22
C GLY A 316 -13.80 -9.85 -7.24
N MET A 317 -13.52 -11.08 -6.78
CA MET A 317 -13.33 -12.23 -7.66
C MET A 317 -14.65 -12.61 -8.37
N ALA A 318 -15.78 -12.55 -7.69
CA ALA A 318 -17.09 -12.76 -8.32
C ALA A 318 -17.39 -11.71 -9.39
N GLN A 319 -17.06 -10.44 -9.11
CA GLN A 319 -17.19 -9.34 -10.08
C GLN A 319 -16.29 -9.55 -11.31
N ALA A 320 -15.02 -9.92 -11.13
CA ALA A 320 -14.11 -10.21 -12.23
C ALA A 320 -14.61 -11.37 -13.11
N HIS A 321 -15.10 -12.47 -12.51
CA HIS A 321 -15.70 -13.58 -13.27
C HIS A 321 -16.95 -13.16 -14.01
N TRP A 322 -17.79 -12.29 -13.43
CA TRP A 322 -18.96 -11.76 -14.10
C TRP A 322 -18.57 -10.99 -15.36
N TRP A 323 -17.59 -10.09 -15.27
CA TRP A 323 -17.09 -9.33 -16.42
C TRP A 323 -16.44 -10.21 -17.48
N ALA A 324 -15.64 -11.20 -17.08
CA ALA A 324 -15.08 -12.18 -18.01
C ALA A 324 -16.19 -12.97 -18.71
N THR A 325 -17.22 -13.42 -17.98
CA THR A 325 -18.34 -14.16 -18.57
C THR A 325 -19.14 -13.28 -19.53
N PHE A 326 -19.42 -12.04 -19.16
CA PHE A 326 -20.08 -11.06 -20.01
C PHE A 326 -19.30 -10.81 -21.31
N ALA A 327 -17.99 -10.55 -21.20
CA ALA A 327 -17.13 -10.39 -22.37
C ALA A 327 -17.11 -11.66 -23.24
N GLY A 328 -17.14 -12.85 -22.63
CA GLY A 328 -17.27 -14.13 -23.33
C GLY A 328 -18.55 -14.22 -24.18
N TYR A 329 -19.70 -13.79 -23.65
CA TYR A 329 -20.94 -13.72 -24.44
C TYR A 329 -20.84 -12.73 -25.60
N VAL A 330 -20.21 -11.57 -25.39
CA VAL A 330 -19.99 -10.58 -26.46
C VAL A 330 -19.08 -11.15 -27.56
N ILE A 331 -18.04 -11.91 -27.19
CA ILE A 331 -17.19 -12.62 -28.15
C ILE A 331 -18.01 -13.63 -28.96
N GLY A 332 -18.82 -14.47 -28.28
CA GLY A 332 -19.67 -15.46 -28.96
C GLY A 332 -20.64 -14.81 -29.94
N LEU A 333 -21.31 -13.72 -29.54
CA LEU A 333 -22.20 -12.95 -30.41
C LEU A 333 -21.45 -12.31 -31.58
N GLY A 334 -20.26 -11.75 -31.32
CA GLY A 334 -19.40 -11.18 -32.36
C GLY A 334 -18.95 -12.19 -33.41
N LEU A 335 -18.63 -13.43 -32.99
CA LEU A 335 -18.25 -14.52 -33.90
C LEU A 335 -19.43 -14.97 -34.76
N LEU A 336 -20.63 -15.06 -34.17
CA LEU A 336 -21.87 -15.36 -34.90
C LEU A 336 -22.19 -14.27 -35.93
N LEU A 337 -22.06 -13.00 -35.56
CA LEU A 337 -22.24 -11.87 -36.47
C LEU A 337 -21.22 -11.93 -37.61
N LEU A 338 -19.95 -12.20 -37.32
CA LEU A 338 -18.90 -12.31 -38.33
C LEU A 338 -19.19 -13.45 -39.31
N ALA A 339 -19.64 -14.61 -38.83
CA ALA A 339 -20.03 -15.74 -39.66
C ALA A 339 -21.22 -15.39 -40.57
N LEU A 340 -22.22 -14.67 -40.04
CA LEU A 340 -23.37 -14.19 -40.82
C LEU A 340 -22.94 -13.19 -41.91
N LEU A 341 -22.05 -12.25 -41.58
CA LEU A 341 -21.51 -11.28 -42.54
C LEU A 341 -20.74 -11.98 -43.67
N CYS A 342 -19.95 -13.00 -43.35
CA CYS A 342 -19.27 -13.83 -44.36
C CYS A 342 -20.27 -14.54 -45.29
N ALA A 343 -21.35 -15.12 -44.73
CA ALA A 343 -22.40 -15.77 -45.52
C ALA A 343 -23.14 -14.79 -46.45
N LEU A 344 -23.47 -13.59 -45.94
CA LEU A 344 -24.12 -12.53 -46.73
C LEU A 344 -23.22 -11.97 -47.83
N ALA A 345 -21.93 -11.82 -47.57
CA ALA A 345 -20.95 -11.39 -48.57
C ALA A 345 -20.79 -12.41 -49.70
N ALA A 346 -20.83 -13.71 -49.38
CA ALA A 346 -20.79 -14.79 -50.37
C ALA A 346 -22.10 -14.91 -51.17
N GLY A 347 -23.24 -14.57 -50.58
CA GLY A 347 -24.58 -14.62 -51.20
C GLY A 347 -24.89 -13.49 -52.20
N GLY A 348 -23.98 -12.54 -52.41
CA GLY A 348 -24.04 -11.55 -53.50
C GLY A 348 -25.00 -10.37 -53.32
N GLY A 349 -26.13 -10.52 -52.63
CA GLY A 349 -27.18 -9.49 -52.56
C GLY A 349 -26.93 -8.30 -51.61
N VAL A 350 -25.99 -8.42 -50.66
CA VAL A 350 -25.76 -7.41 -49.61
C VAL A 350 -24.27 -7.21 -49.30
N ARG A 351 -23.40 -7.46 -50.27
CA ARG A 351 -21.94 -7.57 -50.10
C ARG A 351 -21.30 -6.28 -49.58
N GLU A 352 -21.71 -5.13 -50.10
CA GLU A 352 -21.14 -3.82 -49.74
C GLU A 352 -21.44 -3.48 -48.26
N VAL A 353 -22.65 -3.75 -47.79
CA VAL A 353 -23.04 -3.56 -46.38
C VAL A 353 -22.30 -4.55 -45.47
N ALA A 354 -22.15 -5.80 -45.92
CA ALA A 354 -21.42 -6.82 -45.16
C ALA A 354 -19.94 -6.44 -44.94
N ILE A 355 -19.31 -5.85 -45.96
CA ILE A 355 -17.92 -5.34 -45.88
C ILE A 355 -17.83 -4.15 -44.91
N MET A 356 -18.79 -3.21 -44.93
CA MET A 356 -18.80 -2.08 -44.00
C MET A 356 -18.96 -2.50 -42.53
N LEU A 357 -19.72 -3.55 -42.26
CA LEU A 357 -19.94 -4.07 -40.90
C LEU A 357 -18.82 -5.01 -40.42
N TRP A 358 -17.90 -5.42 -41.28
CA TRP A 358 -16.81 -6.33 -40.93
C TRP A 358 -15.83 -5.68 -39.94
N THR A 359 -15.35 -4.47 -40.25
CA THR A 359 -14.42 -3.71 -39.40
C THR A 359 -14.94 -3.47 -37.98
N PRO A 360 -16.16 -2.93 -37.75
CA PRO A 360 -16.67 -2.76 -36.38
C PRO A 360 -16.90 -4.09 -35.66
N SER A 361 -17.25 -5.17 -36.37
CA SER A 361 -17.40 -6.51 -35.77
C SER A 361 -16.06 -7.07 -35.29
N VAL A 362 -15.00 -6.92 -36.08
CA VAL A 362 -13.64 -7.29 -35.68
C VAL A 362 -13.17 -6.43 -34.51
N GLY A 363 -13.42 -5.11 -34.53
CA GLY A 363 -13.11 -4.22 -33.42
C GLY A 363 -13.79 -4.62 -32.11
N LEU A 364 -15.08 -4.99 -32.17
CA LEU A 364 -15.82 -5.49 -31.03
C LEU A 364 -15.22 -6.79 -30.48
N LEU A 365 -14.85 -7.73 -31.35
CA LEU A 365 -14.23 -9.00 -30.96
C LEU A 365 -12.88 -8.79 -30.27
N LEU A 366 -12.03 -7.92 -30.82
CA LEU A 366 -10.73 -7.60 -30.23
C LEU A 366 -10.89 -6.90 -28.88
N GLY A 367 -11.79 -5.92 -28.79
CA GLY A 367 -12.09 -5.22 -27.54
C GLY A 367 -12.63 -6.15 -26.45
N ALA A 368 -13.63 -6.96 -26.79
CA ALA A 368 -14.19 -7.94 -25.86
C ALA A 368 -13.16 -9.01 -25.47
N GLY A 369 -12.31 -9.44 -26.40
CA GLY A 369 -11.18 -10.34 -26.14
C GLY A 369 -10.18 -9.75 -25.13
N ALA A 370 -9.81 -8.49 -25.28
CA ALA A 370 -8.93 -7.80 -24.34
C ALA A 370 -9.56 -7.70 -22.93
N VAL A 371 -10.84 -7.32 -22.85
CA VAL A 371 -11.59 -7.26 -21.58
C VAL A 371 -11.68 -8.64 -20.93
N TYR A 372 -11.99 -9.69 -21.71
CA TYR A 372 -12.04 -11.07 -21.24
C TYR A 372 -10.70 -11.50 -20.61
N LEU A 373 -9.59 -11.33 -21.35
CA LEU A 373 -8.26 -11.72 -20.88
C LEU A 373 -7.84 -10.95 -19.63
N PHE A 374 -8.13 -9.65 -19.60
CA PHE A 374 -7.85 -8.80 -18.45
C PHE A 374 -8.58 -9.30 -17.19
N HIS A 375 -9.91 -9.48 -17.25
CA HIS A 375 -10.68 -9.90 -16.07
C HIS A 375 -10.38 -11.35 -15.67
N MET A 376 -9.97 -12.21 -16.60
CA MET A 376 -9.43 -13.53 -16.27
C MET A 376 -8.11 -13.45 -15.48
N GLN A 377 -7.23 -12.50 -15.81
CA GLN A 377 -6.01 -12.25 -15.06
C GLN A 377 -6.31 -11.64 -13.69
N GLU A 378 -7.23 -10.68 -13.62
CA GLU A 378 -7.73 -10.09 -12.37
C GLU A 378 -8.28 -11.17 -11.43
N ALA A 379 -9.19 -12.01 -11.93
CA ALA A 379 -9.77 -13.11 -11.16
C ALA A 379 -8.71 -14.07 -10.62
N LYS A 380 -7.66 -14.38 -11.40
CA LYS A 380 -6.52 -15.19 -10.95
C LYS A 380 -5.72 -14.51 -9.84
N GLY A 381 -5.45 -13.21 -9.98
CA GLY A 381 -4.74 -12.43 -8.95
C GLY A 381 -5.52 -12.39 -7.62
N LEU A 382 -6.82 -12.11 -7.70
CA LEU A 382 -7.72 -12.12 -6.54
C LEU A 382 -7.84 -13.52 -5.91
N SER A 383 -7.97 -14.55 -6.75
CA SER A 383 -8.04 -15.95 -6.29
C SER A 383 -6.78 -16.37 -5.53
N ARG A 384 -5.59 -15.97 -6.01
CA ARG A 384 -4.33 -16.22 -5.30
C ARG A 384 -4.32 -15.58 -3.91
N ALA A 385 -4.56 -14.28 -3.83
CA ALA A 385 -4.54 -13.56 -2.55
C ALA A 385 -5.60 -14.10 -1.58
N ARG A 386 -6.79 -14.45 -2.09
CA ARG A 386 -7.86 -15.09 -1.30
C ARG A 386 -7.44 -16.46 -0.76
N ALA A 387 -6.82 -17.31 -1.58
CA ALA A 387 -6.36 -18.63 -1.14
C ALA A 387 -5.28 -18.53 -0.05
N GLU A 388 -4.35 -17.57 -0.19
CA GLU A 388 -3.34 -17.27 0.83
C GLU A 388 -3.99 -16.81 2.14
N LEU A 389 -4.95 -15.87 2.08
CA LEU A 389 -5.72 -15.42 3.26
C LEU A 389 -6.49 -16.55 3.91
N GLN A 390 -7.12 -17.44 3.13
CA GLN A 390 -7.86 -18.59 3.64
C GLN A 390 -6.95 -19.53 4.42
N HIS A 391 -5.76 -19.81 3.89
CA HIS A 391 -4.77 -20.63 4.58
C HIS A 391 -4.35 -19.99 5.91
N MET A 392 -4.03 -18.69 5.91
CA MET A 392 -3.62 -18.00 7.13
C MET A 392 -4.74 -17.85 8.16
N LEU A 393 -5.99 -17.67 7.71
CA LEU A 393 -7.17 -17.67 8.56
C LEU A 393 -7.37 -19.04 9.24
N GLY A 394 -7.17 -20.15 8.52
CA GLY A 394 -7.20 -21.50 9.09
C GLY A 394 -6.17 -21.65 10.20
N ARG A 395 -4.92 -21.28 9.92
CA ARG A 395 -3.84 -21.32 10.92
C ARG A 395 -4.10 -20.44 12.15
N ALA A 396 -4.67 -19.25 11.94
CA ALA A 396 -5.00 -18.34 13.03
C ALA A 396 -6.09 -18.91 13.96
N ARG A 397 -7.07 -19.62 13.40
CA ARG A 397 -8.13 -20.31 14.17
C ARG A 397 -7.60 -21.50 14.94
N GLU A 398 -6.80 -22.35 14.31
CA GLU A 398 -6.15 -23.48 14.99
C GLU A 398 -5.31 -23.01 16.19
N ALA A 399 -4.55 -21.94 16.02
CA ALA A 399 -3.77 -21.34 17.10
C ALA A 399 -4.62 -20.66 18.20
N HIS A 400 -5.88 -20.32 17.91
CA HIS A 400 -6.81 -19.75 18.88
C HIS A 400 -7.51 -20.85 19.71
N ASP A 401 -7.84 -21.98 19.07
CA ASP A 401 -8.50 -23.12 19.72
C ASP A 401 -7.55 -23.94 20.61
N LEU A 402 -6.23 -23.86 20.35
CA LEU A 402 -5.18 -24.48 21.15
C LEU A 402 -4.74 -23.65 22.37
N ASP A 403 -5.33 -22.48 22.63
CA ASP A 403 -4.94 -21.62 23.75
C ASP A 403 -5.44 -22.20 25.10
N PRO A 404 -4.61 -22.26 26.16
CA PRO A 404 -5.02 -22.84 27.44
C PRO A 404 -6.23 -22.16 28.08
N GLU A 405 -6.41 -20.85 27.85
CA GLU A 405 -7.54 -20.08 28.37
C GLU A 405 -8.87 -20.43 27.66
N SER A 406 -8.83 -20.70 26.34
CA SER A 406 -10.03 -21.12 25.58
C SER A 406 -10.40 -22.58 25.90
N GLN A 407 -9.41 -23.44 26.12
CA GLN A 407 -9.64 -24.80 26.64
C GLN A 407 -10.20 -24.79 28.06
N ALA A 408 -9.70 -23.93 28.96
CA ALA A 408 -10.24 -23.79 30.32
C ALA A 408 -11.70 -23.29 30.32
N ALA A 409 -12.07 -22.38 29.40
CA ALA A 409 -13.45 -21.92 29.23
C ALA A 409 -14.40 -23.03 28.75
N LEU A 410 -13.92 -23.92 27.86
CA LEU A 410 -14.67 -25.11 27.41
C LEU A 410 -14.88 -26.13 28.55
N PHE A 411 -13.85 -26.36 29.38
CA PHE A 411 -13.95 -27.27 30.53
C PHE A 411 -14.86 -26.72 31.66
N LEU A 412 -14.88 -25.40 31.87
CA LEU A 412 -15.80 -24.76 32.84
C LEU A 412 -17.26 -24.83 32.36
N GLY A 413 -17.51 -24.63 31.06
CA GLY A 413 -18.86 -24.79 30.48
C GLY A 413 -19.38 -26.22 30.51
N GLN A 414 -18.51 -27.23 30.38
CA GLN A 414 -18.89 -28.64 30.54
C GLN A 414 -19.15 -29.02 32.01
N GLN A 415 -18.43 -28.45 32.98
CA GLN A 415 -18.69 -28.71 34.41
C GLN A 415 -20.00 -28.09 34.92
N GLU A 416 -20.47 -26.98 34.34
CA GLU A 416 -21.81 -26.44 34.66
C GLU A 416 -22.95 -27.22 34.00
N GLY A 417 -22.71 -27.82 32.83
CA GLY A 417 -23.65 -28.75 32.18
C GLY A 417 -23.82 -30.07 32.94
N ASP A 418 -22.72 -30.66 33.41
CA ASP A 418 -22.75 -31.95 34.15
C ASP A 418 -23.38 -31.81 35.56
N ARG A 419 -23.31 -30.61 36.16
CA ARG A 419 -23.97 -30.31 37.46
C ARG A 419 -25.46 -30.07 37.36
N SER A 420 -26.01 -29.90 36.15
CA SER A 420 -27.44 -29.72 35.92
C SER A 420 -28.17 -30.99 35.48
N GLU A 421 -27.45 -32.10 35.26
CA GLU A 421 -28.02 -33.44 35.02
C GLU A 421 -28.03 -34.35 36.28
N GLU A 422 -27.47 -33.89 37.41
CA GLU A 422 -27.46 -34.63 38.70
C GLU A 422 -28.37 -34.02 39.81
N GLN A 423 -29.41 -33.25 39.47
CA GLN A 423 -30.43 -32.79 40.45
C GLN A 423 -31.86 -33.21 40.11
#